data_AF-A0A958CMI5-F1
#
_entry.id   AF-A0A958CMI5-F1
#
_cell.length_a   1.000
_cell.length_b   1.000
_cell.length_c   1.000
_cell.angle_alpha   90.00
_cell.angle_beta   90.00
_cell.angle_gamma   90.00
#
_symmetry.space_group_name_H-M   'P 1'
#
loop_
_entity.id
_entity.type
_entity.pdbx_description
1 polymer ?
#
loop_
_entity_poly.entity_id
_entity_poly.type
_entity_poly.pdbx_seq_one_letter_code
_entity_poly.pdbx_strand_id
1 'polypeptide(L)'
;FPDADPLAGADLVSAQSRFPVTSQNEMRGELEQHKPNWMVREHLLGRLGDYGAGRGELAINDWMAQFHTAFDLCADAELLISDANVSAALAAYQRSQIFTDTPWRAYVQGDLGAIDDAAKRGALLFFQPVEQGGADCAACHSGDFFTDEQYYVLAVPQVGPGKEDGTYRDDDYGRFRVSGEPADLYAFRTPTLLNVAATGPYGHDGAYATLEGIVRQHLNPAAAVAAYDASQLAGSVQTEHLAYNTARALAKLAENRALGLPAIGPLTLTDAQVADLVAFMETLTDPCVADPACLAPWIPGADDPNPDGLRLEARLPSRQ
;
A
#
# COMPACT_ATOMS: atom_id res chain seq x y z
N PHE A 1 17.21 -8.30 -12.26
CA PHE A 1 17.30 -6.91 -12.76
C PHE A 1 18.65 -6.34 -12.36
N PRO A 2 19.70 -6.38 -13.20
CA PRO A 2 21.04 -6.03 -12.74
C PRO A 2 21.38 -4.54 -12.80
N ASP A 3 20.69 -3.73 -13.61
CA ASP A 3 21.03 -2.31 -13.77
C ASP A 3 19.96 -1.42 -13.11
N ALA A 4 20.43 -0.50 -12.26
CA ALA A 4 19.59 0.54 -11.70
C ALA A 4 19.06 1.43 -12.84
N ASP A 5 17.78 1.76 -12.81
CA ASP A 5 17.21 2.70 -13.78
C ASP A 5 17.88 4.08 -13.58
N PRO A 6 18.62 4.60 -14.57
CA PRO A 6 19.31 5.89 -14.44
C PRO A 6 18.35 7.07 -14.27
N LEU A 7 17.05 6.85 -14.52
CA LEU A 7 15.97 7.82 -14.37
C LEU A 7 15.11 7.56 -13.12
N ALA A 8 15.58 6.75 -12.16
CA ALA A 8 14.85 6.48 -10.92
C ALA A 8 14.55 7.74 -10.07
N GLY A 9 15.16 8.88 -10.39
CA GLY A 9 14.98 10.13 -9.67
C GLY A 9 15.77 10.17 -8.37
N ALA A 10 15.49 11.18 -7.53
CA ALA A 10 16.26 11.47 -6.33
C ALA A 10 15.85 10.65 -5.10
N ASP A 11 14.70 9.97 -5.15
CA ASP A 11 14.09 9.31 -3.99
C ASP A 11 13.16 8.16 -4.41
N LEU A 12 12.77 7.32 -3.43
CA LEU A 12 11.96 6.13 -3.67
C LEU A 12 10.59 6.45 -4.28
N VAL A 13 10.01 7.59 -3.92
CA VAL A 13 8.67 7.97 -4.36
C VAL A 13 8.72 8.43 -5.82
N SER A 14 9.75 9.19 -6.21
CA SER A 14 10.07 9.50 -7.61
C SER A 14 10.29 8.24 -8.45
N ALA A 15 10.95 7.22 -7.90
CA ALA A 15 11.14 5.95 -8.60
C ALA A 15 9.81 5.20 -8.77
N GLN A 16 9.00 5.15 -7.71
CA GLN A 16 7.74 4.42 -7.68
C GLN A 16 6.70 5.02 -8.62
N SER A 17 6.62 6.35 -8.74
CA SER A 17 5.62 7.05 -9.57
C SER A 17 5.72 6.68 -11.06
N ARG A 18 6.85 6.10 -11.48
CA ARG A 18 7.12 5.72 -12.87
C ARG A 18 6.60 4.33 -13.24
N PHE A 19 6.19 3.51 -12.28
CA PHE A 19 5.69 2.16 -12.55
C PHE A 19 4.22 2.11 -13.00
N PRO A 20 3.27 2.79 -12.33
CA PRO A 20 1.85 2.64 -12.64
C PRO A 20 1.46 2.97 -14.08
N VAL A 21 2.08 4.03 -14.64
CA VAL A 21 1.87 4.49 -16.03
C VAL A 21 2.25 3.45 -17.08
N THR A 22 2.99 2.41 -16.72
CA THR A 22 3.42 1.34 -17.64
C THR A 22 2.79 -0.02 -17.36
N SER A 23 2.09 -0.16 -16.22
CA SER A 23 1.43 -1.39 -15.81
C SER A 23 0.11 -1.55 -16.56
N GLN A 24 -0.05 -2.68 -17.28
CA GLN A 24 -1.27 -3.01 -18.02
C GLN A 24 -2.48 -3.16 -17.10
N ASN A 25 -2.26 -3.60 -15.86
CA ASN A 25 -3.31 -3.78 -14.86
C ASN A 25 -3.62 -2.49 -14.08
N GLU A 26 -2.97 -1.37 -14.42
CA GLU A 26 -3.16 -0.08 -13.74
C GLU A 26 -3.47 1.02 -14.77
N MET A 27 -2.56 1.98 -15.00
CA MET A 27 -2.87 3.18 -15.80
C MET A 27 -2.69 2.95 -17.31
N ARG A 28 -1.85 1.99 -17.74
CA ARG A 28 -1.62 1.77 -19.17
C ARG A 28 -2.85 1.17 -19.84
N GLY A 29 -3.49 0.20 -19.19
CA GLY A 29 -4.58 -0.57 -19.79
C GLY A 29 -4.19 -1.09 -21.18
N GLU A 30 -5.06 -0.82 -22.14
CA GLU A 30 -4.92 -1.22 -23.55
C GLU A 30 -4.08 -0.22 -24.38
N LEU A 31 -3.62 0.90 -23.81
CA LEU A 31 -2.86 1.92 -24.52
C LEU A 31 -1.47 1.38 -24.92
N GLU A 32 -1.10 1.61 -26.17
CA GLU A 32 0.21 1.27 -26.72
C GLU A 32 0.59 -0.20 -26.46
N GLN A 33 -0.37 -1.11 -26.62
CA GLN A 33 -0.15 -2.55 -26.45
C GLN A 33 1.12 -3.02 -27.18
N HIS A 34 1.87 -3.89 -26.51
CA HIS A 34 3.13 -4.46 -27.00
C HIS A 34 4.29 -3.46 -27.20
N LYS A 35 4.10 -2.16 -26.95
CA LYS A 35 5.22 -1.21 -26.91
C LYS A 35 6.09 -1.39 -25.66
N PRO A 36 7.39 -1.12 -25.75
CA PRO A 36 8.25 -1.09 -24.57
C PRO A 36 7.87 0.08 -23.64
N ASN A 37 8.13 -0.08 -22.35
CA ASN A 37 7.74 0.89 -21.30
C ASN A 37 8.26 2.31 -21.54
N TRP A 38 9.44 2.49 -22.14
CA TRP A 38 9.98 3.82 -22.44
C TRP A 38 9.15 4.57 -23.48
N MET A 39 8.57 3.87 -24.47
CA MET A 39 7.74 4.49 -25.51
C MET A 39 6.36 4.89 -24.95
N VAL A 40 5.82 4.12 -24.00
CA VAL A 40 4.59 4.48 -23.27
C VAL A 40 4.80 5.78 -22.50
N ARG A 41 5.94 5.93 -21.81
CA ARG A 41 6.27 7.15 -21.08
C ARG A 41 6.49 8.33 -22.02
N GLU A 42 7.26 8.15 -23.09
CA GLU A 42 7.48 9.19 -24.10
C GLU A 42 6.16 9.69 -24.71
N HIS A 43 5.24 8.77 -25.03
CA HIS A 43 3.91 9.13 -25.53
C HIS A 43 3.12 9.90 -24.45
N LEU A 44 3.08 9.43 -23.20
CA LEU A 44 2.39 10.12 -22.11
C LEU A 44 2.91 11.56 -21.92
N LEU A 45 4.23 11.75 -21.96
CA LEU A 45 4.84 13.08 -21.84
C LEU A 45 4.50 13.95 -23.05
N GLY A 46 4.56 13.40 -24.26
CA GLY A 46 4.15 14.11 -25.48
C GLY A 46 2.67 14.50 -25.48
N ARG A 47 1.81 13.68 -24.87
CA ARG A 47 0.39 13.97 -24.69
C ARG A 47 0.18 15.13 -23.71
N LEU A 48 0.87 15.10 -22.56
CA LEU A 48 0.82 16.20 -21.58
C LEU A 48 1.42 17.51 -22.14
N GLY A 49 2.53 17.44 -22.86
CA GLY A 49 3.25 18.62 -23.36
C GLY A 49 2.91 19.06 -24.77
N ASP A 50 1.97 18.40 -25.46
CA ASP A 50 1.57 18.67 -26.85
C ASP A 50 2.74 18.64 -27.86
N TYR A 51 3.53 17.57 -27.80
CA TYR A 51 4.65 17.34 -28.72
C TYR A 51 4.80 15.86 -29.10
N GLY A 52 5.68 15.58 -30.06
CA GLY A 52 5.97 14.21 -30.50
C GLY A 52 4.73 13.44 -30.95
N ALA A 53 4.61 12.19 -30.49
CA ALA A 53 3.49 11.30 -30.81
C ALA A 53 2.15 11.72 -30.18
N GLY A 54 2.18 12.40 -29.02
CA GLY A 54 0.98 12.82 -28.31
C GLY A 54 0.45 14.20 -28.70
N ARG A 55 1.05 14.84 -29.72
CA ARG A 55 0.63 16.16 -30.22
C ARG A 55 -0.83 16.12 -30.70
N GLY A 56 -1.64 17.02 -30.17
CA GLY A 56 -3.04 17.20 -30.54
C GLY A 56 -4.00 16.16 -29.96
N GLU A 57 -3.56 15.30 -29.04
CA GLU A 57 -4.44 14.28 -28.42
C GLU A 57 -5.38 14.86 -27.35
N LEU A 58 -4.96 15.93 -26.66
CA LEU A 58 -5.78 16.62 -25.67
C LEU A 58 -6.52 17.79 -26.32
N ALA A 59 -7.85 17.81 -26.20
CA ALA A 59 -8.69 18.88 -26.77
C ALA A 59 -8.51 20.23 -26.04
N ILE A 60 -8.21 20.18 -24.74
CA ILE A 60 -7.80 21.29 -23.89
C ILE A 60 -6.44 20.88 -23.32
N ASN A 61 -5.44 21.74 -23.35
CA ASN A 61 -4.14 21.44 -22.77
C ASN A 61 -3.42 22.68 -22.24
N ASP A 62 -3.56 22.91 -20.93
CA ASP A 62 -2.91 23.98 -20.18
C ASP A 62 -1.80 23.45 -19.25
N TRP A 63 -1.34 22.21 -19.44
CA TRP A 63 -0.29 21.61 -18.61
C TRP A 63 1.02 22.41 -18.66
N MET A 64 1.36 23.00 -19.81
CA MET A 64 2.54 23.87 -19.92
C MET A 64 2.51 25.04 -18.93
N ALA A 65 1.35 25.70 -18.76
CA ALA A 65 1.22 26.80 -17.81
C ALA A 65 1.38 26.34 -16.35
N GLN A 66 0.85 25.15 -16.02
CA GLN A 66 1.00 24.57 -14.69
C GLN A 66 2.46 24.22 -14.38
N PHE A 67 3.17 23.60 -15.33
CA PHE A 67 4.58 23.25 -15.14
C PHE A 67 5.49 24.47 -15.09
N HIS A 68 5.24 25.51 -15.89
CA HIS A 68 5.99 26.77 -15.77
C HIS A 68 5.85 27.37 -14.37
N THR A 69 4.64 27.35 -13.82
CA THR A 69 4.35 27.86 -12.48
C THR A 69 5.04 27.02 -11.40
N ALA A 70 4.99 25.69 -11.52
CA ALA A 70 5.53 24.77 -10.52
C ALA A 70 7.07 24.73 -10.49
N PHE A 71 7.73 24.79 -11.65
CA PHE A 71 9.18 24.65 -11.77
C PHE A 71 9.94 25.98 -11.90
N ASP A 72 9.22 27.10 -12.05
CA ASP A 72 9.80 28.44 -12.31
C ASP A 72 10.88 28.40 -13.41
N LEU A 73 10.60 27.61 -14.46
CA LEU A 73 11.55 27.32 -15.53
C LEU A 73 10.94 27.72 -16.87
N CYS A 74 11.57 28.66 -17.56
CA CYS A 74 11.24 29.02 -18.94
C CYS A 74 12.03 28.11 -19.89
N ALA A 75 11.42 27.00 -20.29
CA ALA A 75 11.99 26.03 -21.23
C ALA A 75 10.92 25.51 -22.18
N ASP A 76 11.36 24.92 -23.30
CA ASP A 76 10.47 24.25 -24.25
C ASP A 76 9.80 23.03 -23.61
N ALA A 77 8.66 22.61 -24.16
CA ALA A 77 7.80 21.57 -23.59
C ALA A 77 8.53 20.25 -23.30
N GLU A 78 9.44 19.81 -24.18
CA GLU A 78 10.19 18.56 -24.02
C GLU A 78 11.14 18.57 -22.81
N LEU A 79 11.67 19.76 -22.44
CA LEU A 79 12.52 19.91 -21.26
C LEU A 79 11.67 20.07 -20.00
N LEU A 80 10.58 20.83 -20.10
CA LEU A 80 9.74 21.20 -18.96
C LEU A 80 8.82 20.05 -18.52
N ILE A 81 8.13 19.40 -19.45
CA ILE A 81 7.25 18.24 -19.22
C ILE A 81 8.05 16.97 -19.53
N SER A 82 9.13 16.80 -18.78
CA SER A 82 10.02 15.63 -18.88
C SER A 82 9.66 14.58 -17.83
N ASP A 83 10.13 13.34 -18.02
CA ASP A 83 9.97 12.23 -17.05
C ASP A 83 10.47 12.63 -15.65
N ALA A 84 11.57 13.38 -15.59
CA ALA A 84 12.17 13.86 -14.35
C ALA A 84 11.25 14.86 -13.62
N ASN A 85 10.70 15.84 -14.33
CA ASN A 85 9.83 16.86 -13.73
C ASN A 85 8.46 16.28 -13.36
N VAL A 86 7.87 15.42 -14.19
CA VAL A 86 6.61 14.73 -13.86
C VAL A 86 6.79 13.87 -12.60
N SER A 87 7.86 13.08 -12.53
CA SER A 87 8.16 12.25 -11.35
C SER A 87 8.44 13.10 -10.12
N ALA A 88 9.17 14.22 -10.26
CA ALA A 88 9.44 15.14 -9.15
C ALA A 88 8.16 15.80 -8.62
N ALA A 89 7.22 16.20 -9.49
CA ALA A 89 5.95 16.78 -9.10
C ALA A 89 5.07 15.76 -8.33
N LEU A 90 4.95 14.54 -8.85
CA LEU A 90 4.22 13.44 -8.17
C LEU A 90 4.84 13.12 -6.81
N ALA A 91 6.17 13.02 -6.75
CA ALA A 91 6.87 12.72 -5.52
C ALA A 91 6.75 13.84 -4.49
N ALA A 92 6.76 15.11 -4.91
CA ALA A 92 6.50 16.24 -4.02
C ALA A 92 5.08 16.19 -3.43
N TYR A 93 4.07 15.90 -4.27
CA TYR A 93 2.69 15.72 -3.82
C TYR A 93 2.56 14.57 -2.80
N GLN A 94 3.11 13.41 -3.11
CA GLN A 94 3.06 12.22 -2.23
C GLN A 94 3.79 12.45 -0.90
N ARG A 95 4.95 13.13 -0.90
CA ARG A 95 5.70 13.44 0.34
C ARG A 95 5.08 14.56 1.18
N SER A 96 4.18 15.37 0.61
CA SER A 96 3.51 16.45 1.35
C SER A 96 2.40 15.93 2.28
N GLN A 97 1.90 14.71 2.04
CA GLN A 97 0.81 14.08 2.78
C GLN A 97 1.35 13.37 4.04
N ILE A 98 1.68 14.15 5.07
CA ILE A 98 2.22 13.65 6.33
C ILE A 98 1.12 13.67 7.39
N PHE A 99 0.55 12.50 7.69
CA PHE A 99 -0.53 12.33 8.67
C PHE A 99 -0.03 11.46 9.84
N THR A 100 0.61 12.11 10.81
CA THR A 100 1.29 11.46 11.94
C THR A 100 0.96 12.08 13.31
N ASP A 101 -0.05 12.96 13.38
CA ASP A 101 -0.53 13.56 14.63
C ASP A 101 -1.61 12.65 15.25
N THR A 102 -1.18 11.48 15.73
CA THR A 102 -2.07 10.41 16.21
C THR A 102 -2.34 10.50 17.73
N PRO A 103 -3.48 9.96 18.23
CA PRO A 103 -3.74 9.83 19.67
C PRO A 103 -2.63 9.07 20.42
N TRP A 104 -2.06 8.03 19.81
CA TRP A 104 -0.89 7.33 20.37
C TRP A 104 0.31 8.25 20.56
N ARG A 105 0.61 9.10 19.57
CA ARG A 105 1.72 10.06 19.66
C ARG A 105 1.49 11.05 20.79
N ALA A 106 0.28 11.60 20.91
CA ALA A 106 -0.09 12.49 22.02
C ALA A 106 0.07 11.80 23.39
N TYR A 107 -0.33 10.53 23.50
CA TYR A 107 -0.14 9.72 24.70
C TYR A 107 1.33 9.56 25.08
N VAL A 108 2.18 9.19 24.12
CA VAL A 108 3.64 9.05 24.33
C VAL A 108 4.30 10.39 24.68
N GLN A 109 3.75 11.51 24.20
CA GLN A 109 4.20 12.86 24.53
C GLN A 109 3.71 13.39 25.89
N GLY A 110 2.92 12.59 26.62
CA GLY A 110 2.53 12.87 28.00
C GLY A 110 1.04 13.19 28.21
N ASP A 111 0.22 13.22 27.16
CA ASP A 111 -1.23 13.33 27.31
C ASP A 111 -1.83 11.96 27.65
N LEU A 112 -1.85 11.62 28.94
CA LEU A 112 -2.37 10.34 29.44
C LEU A 112 -3.87 10.13 29.16
N GLY A 113 -4.58 11.18 28.77
CA GLY A 113 -6.00 11.16 28.38
C GLY A 113 -6.22 10.98 26.88
N ALA A 114 -5.18 10.97 26.06
CA ALA A 114 -5.31 10.86 24.60
C ALA A 114 -5.82 9.49 24.13
N ILE A 115 -5.65 8.44 24.93
CA ILE A 115 -6.13 7.09 24.65
C ILE A 115 -6.84 6.51 25.87
N ASP A 116 -7.83 5.64 25.64
CA ASP A 116 -8.60 5.01 26.71
C ASP A 116 -7.90 3.78 27.32
N ASP A 117 -8.54 3.17 28.31
CA ASP A 117 -7.98 2.01 29.02
C ASP A 117 -7.95 0.74 28.15
N ALA A 118 -8.81 0.63 27.13
CA ALA A 118 -8.79 -0.50 26.20
C ALA A 118 -7.55 -0.41 25.29
N ALA A 119 -7.31 0.76 24.70
CA ALA A 119 -6.11 1.03 23.92
C ALA A 119 -4.82 0.87 24.74
N LYS A 120 -4.82 1.23 26.03
CA LYS A 120 -3.67 0.97 26.92
C LYS A 120 -3.41 -0.52 27.13
N ARG A 121 -4.45 -1.34 27.35
CA ARG A 121 -4.31 -2.80 27.42
C ARG A 121 -3.84 -3.39 26.09
N GLY A 122 -4.37 -2.88 24.98
CA GLY A 122 -3.94 -3.23 23.63
C GLY A 122 -2.47 -2.92 23.39
N ALA A 123 -2.00 -1.75 23.80
CA ALA A 123 -0.60 -1.37 23.70
C ALA A 123 0.30 -2.33 24.49
N LEU A 124 -0.10 -2.71 25.71
CA LEU A 124 0.64 -3.71 26.49
C LEU A 124 0.74 -5.04 25.75
N LEU A 125 -0.35 -5.54 25.18
CA LEU A 125 -0.34 -6.75 24.36
C LEU A 125 0.57 -6.58 23.14
N PHE A 126 0.48 -5.46 22.43
CA PHE A 126 1.22 -5.21 21.20
C PHE A 126 2.74 -5.21 21.40
N PHE A 127 3.22 -4.53 22.45
CA PHE A 127 4.65 -4.33 22.70
C PHE A 127 5.30 -5.44 23.53
N GLN A 128 4.53 -6.22 24.29
CA GLN A 128 5.10 -7.28 25.13
C GLN A 128 5.35 -8.56 24.33
N PRO A 129 6.49 -9.24 24.56
CA PRO A 129 6.74 -10.57 24.01
C PRO A 129 5.70 -11.60 24.49
N VAL A 130 5.53 -12.67 23.71
CA VAL A 130 4.59 -13.76 24.03
C VAL A 130 4.92 -14.39 25.39
N GLU A 131 6.20 -14.55 25.72
CA GLU A 131 6.64 -15.15 26.99
C GLU A 131 6.27 -14.32 28.22
N GLN A 132 5.95 -13.03 28.01
CA GLN A 132 5.51 -12.10 29.05
C GLN A 132 3.98 -11.90 29.04
N GLY A 133 3.24 -12.65 28.22
CA GLY A 133 1.79 -12.58 28.11
C GLY A 133 1.29 -11.56 27.08
N GLY A 134 2.17 -11.02 26.24
CA GLY A 134 1.81 -10.17 25.11
C GLY A 134 1.58 -10.93 23.80
N ALA A 135 1.55 -10.19 22.71
CA ALA A 135 1.32 -10.65 21.35
C ALA A 135 2.53 -10.44 20.42
N ASP A 136 3.60 -9.82 20.92
CA ASP A 136 4.89 -9.62 20.24
C ASP A 136 4.79 -8.96 18.85
N CYS A 137 3.74 -8.15 18.64
CA CYS A 137 3.50 -7.48 17.36
C CYS A 137 4.65 -6.53 17.01
N ALA A 138 5.22 -5.88 18.03
CA ALA A 138 6.34 -4.96 17.90
C ALA A 138 7.66 -5.61 17.46
N ALA A 139 7.75 -6.95 17.41
CA ALA A 139 8.93 -7.63 16.86
C ALA A 139 9.15 -7.32 15.38
N CYS A 140 8.06 -7.14 14.61
CA CYS A 140 8.10 -6.71 13.20
C CYS A 140 7.56 -5.29 13.03
N HIS A 141 6.51 -4.92 13.76
CA HIS A 141 5.90 -3.59 13.69
C HIS A 141 6.53 -2.63 14.71
N SER A 142 7.81 -2.31 14.48
CA SER A 142 8.65 -1.56 15.41
C SER A 142 8.87 -0.09 15.04
N GLY A 143 9.39 0.69 15.99
CA GLY A 143 9.76 2.10 15.80
C GLY A 143 8.55 3.03 15.59
N ASP A 144 8.84 4.29 15.28
CA ASP A 144 7.83 5.35 15.14
C ASP A 144 6.87 5.13 13.97
N PHE A 145 7.27 4.34 12.98
CA PHE A 145 6.46 3.98 11.81
C PHE A 145 5.78 2.61 11.93
N PHE A 146 5.97 1.88 13.02
CA PHE A 146 5.38 0.55 13.22
C PHE A 146 5.69 -0.43 12.07
N THR A 147 6.93 -0.40 11.60
CA THR A 147 7.46 -1.29 10.57
C THR A 147 8.98 -1.38 10.67
N ASP A 148 9.51 -2.58 10.51
CA ASP A 148 10.93 -2.87 10.33
C ASP A 148 11.37 -2.89 8.86
N GLU A 149 10.43 -2.67 7.94
CA GLU A 149 10.56 -2.76 6.50
C GLU A 149 11.12 -4.09 5.97
N GLN A 150 11.15 -5.13 6.79
CA GLN A 150 11.59 -6.47 6.43
C GLN A 150 10.48 -7.26 5.74
N TYR A 151 10.80 -8.47 5.28
CA TYR A 151 9.91 -9.32 4.50
C TYR A 151 9.61 -10.61 5.26
N TYR A 152 8.33 -10.92 5.43
CA TYR A 152 7.89 -12.10 6.18
C TYR A 152 6.77 -12.85 5.46
N VAL A 153 6.72 -14.17 5.69
CA VAL A 153 5.63 -15.02 5.21
C VAL A 153 4.51 -15.00 6.24
N LEU A 154 3.37 -14.40 5.91
CA LEU A 154 2.20 -14.35 6.79
C LEU A 154 1.14 -15.40 6.43
N ALA A 155 1.21 -15.95 5.20
CA ALA A 155 0.25 -16.90 4.64
C ALA A 155 -1.21 -16.41 4.67
N VAL A 156 -1.41 -15.12 4.35
CA VAL A 156 -2.75 -14.54 4.09
C VAL A 156 -3.43 -15.32 2.96
N PRO A 157 -4.76 -15.56 3.03
CA PRO A 157 -5.51 -16.16 1.93
C PRO A 157 -5.20 -15.48 0.60
N GLN A 158 -4.73 -16.26 -0.38
CA GLN A 158 -4.32 -15.75 -1.70
C GLN A 158 -5.55 -15.50 -2.56
N VAL A 159 -5.95 -14.23 -2.69
CA VAL A 159 -7.13 -13.81 -3.47
C VAL A 159 -6.75 -12.91 -4.64
N GLY A 160 -7.66 -12.76 -5.60
CA GLY A 160 -7.44 -11.94 -6.78
C GLY A 160 -6.61 -12.64 -7.87
N PRO A 161 -6.09 -11.87 -8.85
CA PRO A 161 -5.44 -12.43 -10.04
C PRO A 161 -3.96 -12.84 -9.82
N GLY A 162 -3.40 -12.63 -8.63
CA GLY A 162 -1.99 -12.86 -8.35
C GLY A 162 -1.05 -12.03 -9.23
N LYS A 163 0.13 -12.58 -9.52
CA LYS A 163 1.17 -11.98 -10.37
C LYS A 163 1.65 -12.91 -11.48
N GLU A 164 0.76 -13.76 -11.97
CA GLU A 164 1.04 -14.80 -12.98
C GLU A 164 2.00 -15.90 -12.53
N ASP A 165 2.22 -16.04 -11.21
CA ASP A 165 3.02 -17.11 -10.64
C ASP A 165 2.22 -18.41 -10.47
N GLY A 166 2.91 -19.48 -10.11
CA GLY A 166 2.26 -20.74 -9.76
C GLY A 166 1.78 -21.56 -10.96
N THR A 167 1.06 -22.64 -10.65
CA THR A 167 0.58 -23.60 -11.65
C THR A 167 -0.53 -23.03 -12.53
N TYR A 168 -1.38 -22.18 -11.95
CA TYR A 168 -2.57 -21.62 -12.61
C TYR A 168 -2.40 -20.17 -13.05
N ARG A 169 -1.21 -19.58 -12.85
CA ARG A 169 -0.89 -18.18 -13.17
C ARG A 169 -1.79 -17.17 -12.44
N ASP A 170 -2.21 -17.51 -11.23
CA ASP A 170 -2.98 -16.65 -10.34
C ASP A 170 -2.43 -16.63 -8.91
N ASP A 171 -1.16 -17.00 -8.74
CA ASP A 171 -0.44 -16.94 -7.47
C ASP A 171 0.44 -15.67 -7.40
N ASP A 172 0.79 -15.22 -6.20
CA ASP A 172 1.76 -14.14 -5.98
C ASP A 172 2.91 -14.63 -5.11
N TYR A 173 4.08 -14.83 -5.71
CA TYR A 173 5.28 -15.28 -4.99
C TYR A 173 5.92 -14.19 -4.11
N GLY A 174 5.43 -12.95 -4.15
CA GLY A 174 5.88 -11.85 -3.31
C GLY A 174 7.35 -11.49 -3.56
N ARG A 175 8.10 -11.31 -2.47
CA ARG A 175 9.52 -10.89 -2.49
C ARG A 175 10.41 -11.80 -3.32
N PHE A 176 10.10 -13.10 -3.42
CA PHE A 176 10.83 -14.06 -4.24
C PHE A 176 10.99 -13.62 -5.70
N ARG A 177 10.00 -12.91 -6.26
CA ARG A 177 10.08 -12.38 -7.65
C ARG A 177 11.26 -11.44 -7.88
N VAL A 178 11.76 -10.83 -6.79
CA VAL A 178 12.89 -9.88 -6.82
C VAL A 178 14.16 -10.53 -6.30
N SER A 179 14.09 -11.25 -5.17
CA SER A 179 15.29 -11.81 -4.54
C SER A 179 15.75 -13.13 -5.15
N GLY A 180 14.83 -13.95 -5.66
CA GLY A 180 15.12 -15.32 -6.09
C GLY A 180 15.45 -16.29 -4.94
N GLU A 181 15.41 -15.83 -3.69
CA GLU A 181 15.79 -16.61 -2.52
C GLU A 181 14.62 -17.47 -2.03
N PRO A 182 14.77 -18.81 -1.94
CA PRO A 182 13.66 -19.69 -1.55
C PRO A 182 13.01 -19.33 -0.21
N ALA A 183 13.72 -18.70 0.72
CA ALA A 183 13.17 -18.24 2.01
C ALA A 183 12.11 -17.13 1.86
N ASP A 184 12.19 -16.34 0.79
CA ASP A 184 11.34 -15.18 0.50
C ASP A 184 10.07 -15.54 -0.29
N LEU A 185 9.84 -16.81 -0.60
CA LEU A 185 8.63 -17.25 -1.28
C LEU A 185 7.40 -16.92 -0.41
N TYR A 186 6.44 -16.18 -0.97
CA TYR A 186 5.27 -15.63 -0.27
C TYR A 186 5.59 -14.62 0.84
N ALA A 187 6.81 -14.06 0.86
CA ALA A 187 7.17 -13.03 1.81
C ALA A 187 6.75 -11.64 1.30
N PHE A 188 6.14 -10.84 2.16
CA PHE A 188 5.73 -9.47 1.88
C PHE A 188 6.34 -8.51 2.88
N ARG A 189 6.56 -7.27 2.45
CA ARG A 189 7.13 -6.23 3.31
C ARG A 189 6.17 -5.93 4.46
N THR A 190 6.66 -5.82 5.68
CA THR A 190 5.89 -5.28 6.82
C THR A 190 5.43 -3.86 6.48
N PRO A 191 4.13 -3.58 6.33
CA PRO A 191 3.66 -2.22 6.10
C PRO A 191 3.71 -1.40 7.40
N THR A 192 3.76 -0.08 7.28
CA THR A 192 3.49 0.83 8.40
C THR A 192 2.07 0.57 8.94
N LEU A 193 1.89 0.68 10.26
CA LEU A 193 0.56 0.65 10.89
C LEU A 193 -0.01 2.04 11.15
N LEU A 194 0.72 3.12 10.82
CA LEU A 194 0.14 4.46 10.86
C LEU A 194 -1.06 4.54 9.90
N ASN A 195 -2.18 5.05 10.41
CA ASN A 195 -3.45 5.16 9.71
C ASN A 195 -4.10 3.83 9.28
N VAL A 196 -3.65 2.69 9.83
CA VAL A 196 -4.13 1.36 9.42
C VAL A 196 -5.65 1.22 9.51
N ALA A 197 -6.31 1.81 10.51
CA ALA A 197 -7.77 1.71 10.66
C ALA A 197 -8.55 2.39 9.51
N ALA A 198 -7.91 3.24 8.71
CA ALA A 198 -8.52 3.96 7.59
C ALA A 198 -8.17 3.38 6.21
N THR A 199 -7.37 2.30 6.14
CA THR A 199 -6.80 1.80 4.87
C THR A 199 -7.24 0.37 4.51
N GLY A 200 -8.37 -0.08 5.05
CA GLY A 200 -8.94 -1.37 4.65
C GLY A 200 -9.29 -1.40 3.14
N PRO A 201 -9.43 -2.58 2.53
CA PRO A 201 -9.24 -3.92 3.13
C PRO A 201 -7.76 -4.25 3.41
N TYR A 202 -7.52 -5.33 4.14
CA TYR A 202 -6.22 -5.66 4.74
C TYR A 202 -5.57 -6.91 4.14
N GLY A 203 -4.25 -6.95 4.21
CA GLY A 203 -3.40 -7.92 3.50
C GLY A 203 -2.89 -7.34 2.18
N HIS A 204 -1.85 -7.95 1.60
CA HIS A 204 -1.25 -7.49 0.34
C HIS A 204 -2.21 -7.49 -0.86
N ASP A 205 -3.28 -8.29 -0.78
CA ASP A 205 -4.31 -8.55 -1.78
C ASP A 205 -5.72 -8.15 -1.30
N GLY A 206 -5.83 -7.54 -0.12
CA GLY A 206 -7.11 -7.12 0.46
C GLY A 206 -8.01 -8.29 0.91
N ALA A 207 -7.44 -9.43 1.29
CA ALA A 207 -8.21 -10.61 1.72
C ALA A 207 -9.13 -10.36 2.94
N TYR A 208 -8.80 -9.43 3.84
CA TYR A 208 -9.60 -9.18 5.05
C TYR A 208 -10.36 -7.87 4.98
N ALA A 209 -11.67 -7.90 5.16
CA ALA A 209 -12.50 -6.70 5.18
C ALA A 209 -12.33 -5.87 6.47
N THR A 210 -11.88 -6.49 7.57
CA THR A 210 -11.82 -5.87 8.90
C THR A 210 -10.44 -5.96 9.53
N LEU A 211 -10.13 -4.97 10.37
CA LEU A 211 -8.87 -4.93 11.11
C LEU A 211 -8.76 -6.12 12.07
N GLU A 212 -9.87 -6.50 12.70
CA GLU A 212 -9.95 -7.69 13.54
C GLU A 212 -9.61 -8.97 12.74
N GLY A 213 -10.13 -9.11 11.52
CA GLY A 213 -9.88 -10.29 10.68
C GLY A 213 -8.41 -10.49 10.40
N ILE A 214 -7.70 -9.42 10.01
CA ILE A 214 -6.26 -9.48 9.77
C ILE A 214 -5.47 -9.68 11.08
N VAL A 215 -5.89 -9.13 12.22
CA VAL A 215 -5.25 -9.43 13.51
C VAL A 215 -5.37 -10.92 13.85
N ARG A 216 -6.55 -11.53 13.65
CA ARG A 216 -6.74 -12.97 13.88
C ARG A 216 -5.89 -13.83 12.94
N GLN A 217 -5.69 -13.39 11.69
CA GLN A 217 -4.73 -14.02 10.77
C GLN A 217 -3.31 -14.02 11.33
N HIS A 218 -2.85 -12.91 11.92
CA HIS A 218 -1.52 -12.84 12.55
C HIS A 218 -1.40 -13.76 13.77
N LEU A 219 -2.46 -13.88 14.58
CA LEU A 219 -2.46 -14.72 15.78
C LEU A 219 -2.36 -16.20 15.43
N ASN A 220 -3.10 -16.69 14.43
CA ASN A 220 -3.03 -18.09 14.03
C ASN A 220 -3.39 -18.29 12.55
N PRO A 221 -2.41 -18.22 11.64
CA PRO A 221 -2.65 -18.33 10.19
C PRO A 221 -3.37 -19.62 9.78
N ALA A 222 -3.04 -20.75 10.40
CA ALA A 222 -3.65 -22.02 10.04
C ALA A 222 -5.13 -22.06 10.42
N ALA A 223 -5.47 -21.58 11.62
CA ALA A 223 -6.87 -21.51 12.07
C ALA A 223 -7.66 -20.44 11.30
N ALA A 224 -7.06 -19.28 11.05
CA ALA A 224 -7.70 -18.19 10.32
C ALA A 224 -7.98 -18.55 8.86
N VAL A 225 -7.05 -19.21 8.16
CA VAL A 225 -7.29 -19.75 6.81
C VAL A 225 -8.36 -20.83 6.82
N ALA A 226 -8.35 -21.74 7.80
CA ALA A 226 -9.36 -22.81 7.90
C ALA A 226 -10.78 -22.26 8.14
N ALA A 227 -10.91 -21.11 8.81
CA ALA A 227 -12.17 -20.44 9.09
C ALA A 227 -12.49 -19.29 8.12
N TYR A 228 -11.69 -19.09 7.06
CA TYR A 228 -11.81 -17.94 6.17
C TYR A 228 -13.12 -17.98 5.38
N ASP A 229 -13.89 -16.90 5.47
CA ASP A 229 -15.13 -16.70 4.70
C ASP A 229 -14.87 -15.80 3.50
N ALA A 230 -14.86 -16.37 2.30
CA ALA A 230 -14.68 -15.63 1.05
C ALA A 230 -15.88 -14.72 0.71
N SER A 231 -17.03 -14.87 1.38
CA SER A 231 -18.20 -14.01 1.14
C SER A 231 -17.99 -12.55 1.59
N GLN A 232 -16.95 -12.29 2.39
CA GLN A 232 -16.56 -10.92 2.77
C GLN A 232 -15.96 -10.11 1.61
N LEU A 233 -15.55 -10.78 0.53
CA LEU A 233 -14.89 -10.14 -0.61
C LEU A 233 -15.90 -9.49 -1.56
N ALA A 234 -15.48 -8.44 -2.26
CA ALA A 234 -16.27 -7.92 -3.37
C ALA A 234 -16.43 -9.00 -4.45
N GLY A 235 -17.60 -9.07 -5.10
CA GLY A 235 -17.90 -10.10 -6.09
C GLY A 235 -17.02 -10.10 -7.34
N SER A 236 -16.23 -9.04 -7.55
CA SER A 236 -15.22 -8.95 -8.62
C SER A 236 -13.88 -9.59 -8.26
N VAL A 237 -13.67 -10.00 -7.00
CA VAL A 237 -12.42 -10.61 -6.55
C VAL A 237 -12.39 -12.08 -6.96
N GLN A 238 -11.34 -12.48 -7.67
CA GLN A 238 -11.11 -13.87 -8.07
C GLN A 238 -10.78 -14.76 -6.86
N THR A 239 -11.40 -15.94 -6.80
CA THR A 239 -11.17 -16.93 -5.72
C THR A 239 -11.01 -18.36 -6.22
N GLU A 240 -10.84 -18.57 -7.53
CA GLU A 240 -10.89 -19.91 -8.16
C GLU A 240 -9.88 -20.90 -7.56
N HIS A 241 -8.62 -20.48 -7.38
CA HIS A 241 -7.56 -21.30 -6.79
C HIS A 241 -7.11 -20.85 -5.40
N LEU A 242 -7.95 -20.08 -4.69
CA LEU A 242 -7.65 -19.54 -3.36
C LEU A 242 -7.13 -20.62 -2.40
N ALA A 243 -7.87 -21.72 -2.26
CA ALA A 243 -7.51 -22.79 -1.33
C ALA A 243 -6.17 -23.45 -1.70
N TYR A 244 -5.89 -23.61 -3.01
CA TYR A 244 -4.67 -24.23 -3.51
C TYR A 244 -3.45 -23.32 -3.26
N ASN A 245 -3.52 -22.04 -3.65
CA ASN A 245 -2.44 -21.07 -3.48
C ASN A 245 -2.19 -20.80 -1.98
N THR A 246 -3.25 -20.65 -1.18
CA THR A 246 -3.12 -20.42 0.27
C THR A 246 -2.49 -21.62 1.00
N ALA A 247 -2.80 -22.85 0.60
CA ALA A 247 -2.17 -24.04 1.19
C ALA A 247 -0.64 -24.06 0.99
N ARG A 248 -0.16 -23.53 -0.15
CA ARG A 248 1.27 -23.41 -0.44
C ARG A 248 1.93 -22.33 0.41
N ALA A 249 1.28 -21.18 0.59
CA ALA A 249 1.76 -20.15 1.48
C ALA A 249 1.85 -20.64 2.95
N LEU A 250 0.86 -21.41 3.41
CA LEU A 250 0.89 -22.05 4.74
C LEU A 250 2.01 -23.09 4.87
N ALA A 251 2.22 -23.93 3.85
CA ALA A 251 3.32 -24.88 3.83
C ALA A 251 4.68 -24.17 3.92
N LYS A 252 4.81 -23.03 3.21
CA LYS A 252 6.02 -22.21 3.24
C LYS A 252 6.26 -21.57 4.61
N LEU A 253 5.21 -21.04 5.25
CA LEU A 253 5.30 -20.54 6.61
C LEU A 253 5.77 -21.64 7.58
N ALA A 254 5.23 -22.85 7.46
CA ALA A 254 5.64 -24.00 8.28
C ALA A 254 7.11 -24.40 8.04
N GLU A 255 7.56 -24.37 6.78
CA GLU A 255 8.96 -24.61 6.41
C GLU A 255 9.88 -23.57 7.07
N ASN A 256 9.57 -22.27 6.94
CA ASN A 256 10.39 -21.20 7.52
C ASN A 256 10.49 -21.33 9.05
N ARG A 257 9.39 -21.68 9.73
CA ARG A 257 9.41 -22.00 11.18
C ARG A 257 10.32 -23.17 11.51
N ALA A 258 10.25 -24.27 10.73
CA ALA A 258 11.07 -25.46 10.96
C ALA A 258 12.57 -25.18 10.76
N LEU A 259 12.92 -24.20 9.92
CA LEU A 259 14.28 -23.74 9.70
C LEU A 259 14.76 -22.70 10.73
N GLY A 260 13.89 -22.29 11.67
CA GLY A 260 14.22 -21.26 12.67
C GLY A 260 14.33 -19.84 12.09
N LEU A 261 13.76 -19.60 10.91
CA LEU A 261 13.66 -18.26 10.34
C LEU A 261 12.60 -17.44 11.11
N PRO A 262 12.74 -16.10 11.17
CA PRO A 262 11.71 -15.23 11.73
C PRO A 262 10.34 -15.49 11.10
N ALA A 263 9.39 -15.94 11.91
CA ALA A 263 8.05 -16.28 11.48
C ALA A 263 7.10 -16.20 12.67
N ILE A 264 5.92 -15.63 12.46
CA ILE A 264 4.85 -15.65 13.46
C ILE A 264 4.51 -17.09 13.84
N GLY A 265 4.07 -17.33 15.07
CA GLY A 265 3.60 -18.64 15.56
C GLY A 265 2.12 -18.60 15.95
N PRO A 266 1.48 -19.75 16.22
CA PRO A 266 0.12 -19.75 16.76
C PRO A 266 0.10 -19.18 18.18
N LEU A 267 -0.74 -18.18 18.39
CA LEU A 267 -1.03 -17.53 19.66
C LEU A 267 -2.55 -17.51 19.87
N THR A 268 -2.98 -17.77 21.10
CA THR A 268 -4.41 -17.71 21.47
C THR A 268 -4.64 -16.50 22.37
N LEU A 269 -5.46 -15.56 21.89
CA LEU A 269 -5.99 -14.46 22.68
C LEU A 269 -7.51 -14.58 22.79
N THR A 270 -8.08 -14.06 23.87
CA THR A 270 -9.54 -13.91 24.02
C THR A 270 -10.07 -12.81 23.08
N ASP A 271 -11.37 -12.85 22.77
CA ASP A 271 -11.99 -11.81 21.93
C ASP A 271 -11.84 -10.41 22.54
N ALA A 272 -11.87 -10.29 23.87
CA ALA A 272 -11.62 -9.03 24.56
C ALA A 272 -10.19 -8.52 24.35
N GLN A 273 -9.19 -9.41 24.36
CA GLN A 273 -7.79 -9.03 24.08
C GLN A 273 -7.57 -8.65 22.62
N VAL A 274 -8.26 -9.34 21.69
CA VAL A 274 -8.23 -8.96 20.27
C VAL A 274 -8.87 -7.58 20.07
N ALA A 275 -10.00 -7.31 20.73
CA ALA A 275 -10.63 -6.00 20.71
C ALA A 275 -9.74 -4.91 21.32
N ASP A 276 -9.04 -5.19 22.42
CA ASP A 276 -8.06 -4.26 23.01
C ASP A 276 -6.91 -3.96 22.02
N LEU A 277 -6.37 -4.97 21.31
CA LEU A 277 -5.35 -4.78 20.26
C LEU A 277 -5.86 -3.89 19.12
N VAL A 278 -7.09 -4.13 18.64
CA VAL A 278 -7.73 -3.30 17.60
C VAL A 278 -7.89 -1.86 18.11
N ALA A 279 -8.38 -1.66 19.33
CA ALA A 279 -8.52 -0.34 19.95
C ALA A 279 -7.17 0.40 20.00
N PHE A 280 -6.08 -0.30 20.32
CA PHE A 280 -4.73 0.29 20.23
C PHE A 280 -4.36 0.70 18.80
N MET A 281 -4.58 -0.18 17.81
CA MET A 281 -4.25 0.12 16.41
C MET A 281 -5.06 1.29 15.85
N GLU A 282 -6.30 1.49 16.30
CA GLU A 282 -7.11 2.66 15.95
C GLU A 282 -6.47 3.97 16.42
N THR A 283 -5.77 3.97 17.57
CA THR A 283 -5.04 5.14 18.08
C THR A 283 -3.83 5.55 17.22
N LEU A 284 -3.45 4.72 16.23
CA LEU A 284 -2.40 5.01 15.26
C LEU A 284 -2.93 5.81 14.05
N THR A 285 -4.19 6.24 14.08
CA THR A 285 -4.83 7.01 13.01
C THR A 285 -4.78 8.49 13.34
N ASP A 286 -4.22 9.27 12.42
CA ASP A 286 -4.30 10.73 12.45
C ASP A 286 -5.74 11.15 12.11
N PRO A 287 -6.46 11.90 12.97
CA PRO A 287 -7.82 12.32 12.69
C PRO A 287 -8.01 13.04 11.34
N CYS A 288 -6.96 13.68 10.82
CA CYS A 288 -6.97 14.36 9.53
C CYS A 288 -7.38 13.44 8.38
N VAL A 289 -6.99 12.15 8.39
CA VAL A 289 -7.29 11.22 7.28
C VAL A 289 -8.77 10.86 7.19
N ALA A 290 -9.55 11.16 8.23
CA ALA A 290 -10.99 10.97 8.27
C ALA A 290 -11.77 12.28 8.07
N ASP A 291 -11.08 13.44 8.00
CA ASP A 291 -11.69 14.75 7.86
C ASP A 291 -11.50 15.30 6.43
N PRO A 292 -12.57 15.38 5.61
CA PRO A 292 -12.50 15.95 4.27
C PRO A 292 -11.96 17.38 4.23
N ALA A 293 -12.22 18.19 5.27
CA ALA A 293 -11.70 19.56 5.33
C ALA A 293 -10.18 19.56 5.54
N CYS A 294 -9.67 18.60 6.31
CA CYS A 294 -8.24 18.44 6.51
C CYS A 294 -7.54 17.92 5.24
N LEU A 295 -8.18 17.00 4.50
CA LEU A 295 -7.65 16.48 3.23
C LEU A 295 -7.78 17.43 2.04
N ALA A 296 -8.60 18.48 2.15
CA ALA A 296 -8.89 19.43 1.08
C ALA A 296 -7.65 20.01 0.35
N PRO A 297 -6.50 20.31 1.02
CA PRO A 297 -5.31 20.80 0.33
C PRO A 297 -4.72 19.85 -0.70
N TRP A 298 -5.04 18.55 -0.64
CA TRP A 298 -4.54 17.52 -1.57
C TRP A 298 -5.59 17.03 -2.57
N ILE A 299 -6.84 17.44 -2.41
CA ILE A 299 -7.95 17.00 -3.27
C ILE A 299 -8.40 18.21 -4.11
N PRO A 300 -8.13 18.21 -5.43
CA PRO A 300 -8.54 19.31 -6.28
C PRO A 300 -10.06 19.55 -6.23
N GLY A 301 -10.45 20.76 -5.87
CA GLY A 301 -11.82 21.24 -5.83
C GLY A 301 -12.34 21.73 -7.18
N ALA A 302 -13.60 22.16 -7.23
CA ALA A 302 -14.24 22.64 -8.45
C ALA A 302 -13.50 23.84 -9.07
N ASP A 303 -12.98 24.73 -8.22
CA ASP A 303 -12.30 25.96 -8.62
C ASP A 303 -10.80 25.77 -8.93
N ASP A 304 -10.23 24.59 -8.64
CA ASP A 304 -8.84 24.28 -8.96
C ASP A 304 -8.65 24.06 -10.47
N PRO A 305 -7.44 24.32 -11.00
CA PRO A 305 -7.13 24.08 -12.40
C PRO A 305 -7.49 22.67 -12.86
N ASN A 306 -8.15 22.58 -14.02
CA ASN A 306 -8.42 21.33 -14.73
C ASN A 306 -7.74 21.44 -16.11
N PRO A 307 -6.40 21.24 -16.17
CA PRO A 307 -5.58 21.66 -17.31
C PRO A 307 -5.92 20.94 -18.62
N ASP A 308 -6.60 19.79 -18.57
CA ASP A 308 -6.98 19.04 -19.76
C ASP A 308 -8.48 18.72 -19.85
N GLY A 309 -9.27 19.18 -18.89
CA GLY A 309 -10.70 18.85 -18.81
C GLY A 309 -10.99 17.41 -18.38
N LEU A 310 -9.99 16.60 -18.04
CA LEU A 310 -10.12 15.17 -17.76
C LEU A 310 -9.98 14.83 -16.26
N ARG A 311 -10.03 15.82 -15.37
CA ARG A 311 -10.01 15.58 -13.91
C ARG A 311 -11.06 14.54 -13.49
N LEU A 312 -10.60 13.51 -12.80
CA LEU A 312 -11.47 12.51 -12.21
C LEU A 312 -12.18 13.09 -10.97
N GLU A 313 -13.50 13.22 -11.05
CA GLU A 313 -14.34 13.59 -9.91
C GLU A 313 -14.70 12.34 -9.09
N ALA A 314 -13.79 11.92 -8.22
CA ALA A 314 -14.04 10.81 -7.30
C ALA A 314 -15.20 11.17 -6.37
N ARG A 315 -16.33 10.44 -6.49
CA ARG A 315 -17.41 10.49 -5.51
C ARG A 315 -17.12 9.45 -4.45
N LEU A 316 -16.62 9.89 -3.30
CA LEU A 316 -16.54 9.00 -2.14
C LEU A 316 -17.96 8.57 -1.76
N PRO A 317 -18.24 7.25 -1.61
CA PRO A 317 -19.51 6.81 -1.07
C PRO A 317 -19.70 7.46 0.30
N SER A 318 -20.90 7.99 0.58
CA SER A 318 -21.25 8.38 1.94
C SER A 318 -21.01 7.18 2.86
N ARG A 319 -20.10 7.30 3.83
CA ARG A 319 -19.93 6.28 4.88
C ARG A 319 -21.32 6.06 5.50
N GLN A 320 -21.87 4.84 5.38
CA GLN A 320 -23.05 4.41 6.14
C GLN A 320 -22.65 4.05 7.56
#